data_AF-A0A354SDF4-F1
#
_entry.id   AF-A0A354SDF4-F1
#
_cell.length_a   1.000
_cell.length_b   1.000
_cell.length_c   1.000
_cell.angle_alpha   90.00
_cell.angle_beta   90.00
_cell.angle_gamma   90.00
#
_symmetry.space_group_name_H-M   'P 1'
#
loop_
_entity.id
_entity.type
_entity.pdbx_description
1 polymer ?
#
loop_
_entity_poly.entity_id
_entity_poly.type
_entity_poly.pdbx_seq_one_letter_code
_entity_poly.pdbx_strand_id
1 'polypeptide(L)'
;MNEQVPIEVSDREGVIMSQPSSGKSRLSRIAAKEVPHRKSDRFFAAKSEVKASCEQLSLDVKRSALHEAMKIDLLQAVDRVHQLVREVTEDTPGGRNEMVELEKQVEHLQLAEKWSNAAARVLDRLGPNGAKESRDSVLEAQDKVMWCVRADQWDGQLTAALSVLTIAVQEAEAHASRVTT
;
A
#
# COMPACT_ATOMS: atom_id res chain seq x y z
N MET A 1 69.47 19.76 65.31
CA MET A 1 68.02 19.88 65.05
C MET A 1 67.75 19.03 63.83
N ASN A 2 67.29 17.79 64.07
CA ASN A 2 67.27 16.68 63.13
C ASN A 2 65.85 16.09 63.08
N GLU A 3 65.50 15.53 61.92
CA GLU A 3 64.42 14.56 61.65
C GLU A 3 62.96 14.98 61.84
N GLN A 4 62.17 14.87 60.76
CA GLN A 4 61.15 13.82 60.66
C GLN A 4 60.47 13.78 59.28
N VAL A 5 60.33 12.56 58.76
CA VAL A 5 59.51 12.14 57.59
C VAL A 5 58.18 11.54 58.15
N PRO A 6 57.34 10.85 57.35
CA PRO A 6 56.09 11.23 56.67
C PRO A 6 54.80 10.69 57.36
N ILE A 7 53.58 11.10 56.96
CA ILE A 7 52.35 10.29 57.16
C ILE A 7 51.34 10.50 56.00
N GLU A 8 50.92 9.38 55.41
CA GLU A 8 49.85 9.16 54.40
C GLU A 8 48.41 9.26 55.00
N VAL A 9 47.39 8.98 54.16
CA VAL A 9 45.99 8.62 54.50
C VAL A 9 45.07 9.84 54.66
N SER A 10 43.80 9.89 54.25
CA SER A 10 42.94 9.22 53.27
C SER A 10 41.56 9.89 53.46
N ASP A 11 40.75 9.88 52.41
CA ASP A 11 39.28 9.81 52.46
C ASP A 11 38.38 11.01 52.81
N ARG A 12 37.29 11.05 52.02
CA ARG A 12 35.96 11.68 52.19
C ARG A 12 35.85 13.17 51.85
N GLU A 13 34.87 13.68 51.11
CA GLU A 13 33.58 13.20 50.58
C GLU A 13 33.22 14.19 49.45
N GLY A 14 32.76 13.74 48.28
CA GLY A 14 31.32 13.72 47.99
C GLY A 14 30.89 14.84 47.02
N VAL A 15 31.17 14.68 45.72
CA VAL A 15 30.41 15.36 44.66
C VAL A 15 29.70 14.30 43.85
N ILE A 16 28.43 14.05 44.19
CA ILE A 16 27.50 13.27 43.35
C ILE A 16 27.16 14.17 42.16
N MET A 17 27.94 14.08 41.08
CA MET A 17 27.48 14.52 39.77
C MET A 17 26.48 13.50 39.25
N SER A 18 25.20 13.86 39.32
CA SER A 18 24.11 13.18 38.64
C SER A 18 24.47 12.98 37.16
N GLN A 19 24.68 11.73 36.76
CA GLN A 19 24.81 11.35 35.36
C GLN A 19 23.56 11.84 34.61
N PRO A 20 23.66 12.62 33.52
CA PRO A 20 22.58 12.66 32.57
C PRO A 20 22.48 11.27 31.96
N SER A 21 21.37 10.57 32.22
CA SER A 21 21.01 9.35 31.51
C SER A 21 21.09 9.67 30.01
N SER A 22 22.18 9.24 29.37
CA SER A 22 22.41 9.39 27.94
C SER A 22 21.39 8.52 27.21
N GLY A 23 20.19 9.05 27.05
CA GLY A 23 19.16 8.49 26.22
C GLY A 23 19.69 8.46 24.80
N LYS A 24 20.04 7.25 24.32
CA LYS A 24 20.48 6.92 22.95
C LYS A 24 20.01 7.98 21.95
N SER A 25 20.94 8.85 21.54
CA SER A 25 20.73 9.98 20.61
C SER A 25 19.93 9.54 19.38
N ARG A 26 19.06 10.40 18.84
CA ARG A 26 18.29 10.14 17.60
C ARG A 26 19.18 9.62 16.47
N LEU A 27 20.40 10.16 16.38
CA LEU A 27 21.42 9.73 15.41
C LEU A 27 21.90 8.30 15.67
N SER A 28 22.12 7.89 16.92
CA SER A 28 22.46 6.50 17.27
C SER A 28 21.32 5.51 16.97
N ARG A 29 20.06 5.95 17.09
CA ARG A 29 18.89 5.16 16.68
C ARG A 29 18.75 5.06 15.16
N ILE A 30 19.14 6.09 14.41
CA ILE A 30 19.15 6.08 12.95
C ILE A 30 20.29 5.18 12.46
N ALA A 31 21.51 5.33 13.00
CA ALA A 31 22.66 4.48 12.70
C ALA A 31 22.41 3.00 13.06
N ALA A 32 21.75 2.71 14.19
CA ALA A 32 21.38 1.35 14.55
C ALA A 32 20.23 0.74 13.70
N LYS A 33 19.53 1.57 12.91
CA LYS A 33 18.62 1.11 11.85
C LYS A 33 19.34 0.87 10.54
N GLU A 34 20.54 1.43 10.37
CA GLU A 34 21.40 1.23 9.21
C GLU A 34 22.29 -0.01 9.32
N VAL A 35 21.73 -1.13 9.77
CA VAL A 35 22.42 -2.42 9.74
C VAL A 35 22.17 -3.04 8.36
N PRO A 36 23.21 -3.34 7.54
CA PRO A 36 23.05 -3.84 6.19
C PRO A 36 22.12 -5.07 6.10
N HIS A 37 22.28 -6.05 7.00
CA HIS A 37 21.43 -7.24 7.05
C HIS A 37 19.95 -6.93 7.34
N ARG A 38 19.67 -5.90 8.16
CA ARG A 38 18.28 -5.48 8.44
C ARG A 38 17.67 -4.72 7.26
N LYS A 39 18.48 -4.15 6.36
CA LYS A 39 18.01 -3.48 5.14
C LYS A 39 17.61 -4.52 4.08
N SER A 40 18.45 -5.55 3.87
CA SER A 40 18.14 -6.70 3.01
C SER A 40 16.88 -7.42 3.48
N ASP A 41 16.81 -7.83 4.75
CA ASP A 41 15.67 -8.57 5.28
C ASP A 41 14.35 -7.81 5.06
N ARG A 42 14.35 -6.49 5.25
CA ARG A 42 13.17 -5.64 5.03
C ARG A 42 12.82 -5.52 3.56
N PHE A 43 13.80 -5.45 2.67
CA PHE A 43 13.57 -5.40 1.23
C PHE A 43 12.94 -6.72 0.75
N PHE A 44 13.49 -7.87 1.16
CA PHE A 44 12.93 -9.17 0.78
C PHE A 44 11.54 -9.41 1.37
N ALA A 45 11.30 -8.98 2.62
CA ALA A 45 9.98 -9.02 3.22
C ALA A 45 8.96 -8.21 2.40
N ALA A 46 9.25 -6.94 2.10
CA ALA A 46 8.38 -6.09 1.27
C ALA A 46 8.15 -6.68 -0.12
N LYS A 47 9.21 -7.17 -0.79
CA LYS A 47 9.09 -7.84 -2.09
C LYS A 47 8.20 -9.08 -2.02
N SER A 48 8.29 -9.86 -0.94
CA SER A 48 7.43 -11.04 -0.76
C SER A 48 5.97 -10.65 -0.51
N GLU A 49 5.74 -9.57 0.23
CA GLU A 49 4.41 -9.05 0.53
C GLU A 49 3.72 -8.52 -0.72
N VAL A 50 4.41 -7.71 -1.54
CA VAL A 50 3.87 -7.22 -2.81
C VAL A 50 3.55 -8.38 -3.76
N LYS A 51 4.41 -9.40 -3.85
CA LYS A 51 4.13 -10.62 -4.63
C LYS A 51 2.88 -11.34 -4.16
N ALA A 52 2.75 -11.55 -2.84
CA ALA A 52 1.57 -12.19 -2.27
C ALA A 52 0.29 -11.37 -2.56
N SER A 53 0.38 -10.04 -2.49
CA SER A 53 -0.72 -9.15 -2.85
C SER A 53 -1.10 -9.23 -4.33
N CYS A 54 -0.14 -9.34 -5.25
CA CYS A 54 -0.41 -9.59 -6.68
C CYS A 54 -1.08 -10.94 -6.91
N GLU A 55 -0.60 -12.00 -6.25
CA GLU A 55 -1.18 -13.35 -6.37
C GLU A 55 -2.62 -13.39 -5.84
N GLN A 56 -2.85 -12.78 -4.68
CA GLN A 56 -4.18 -12.66 -4.08
C GLN A 56 -5.12 -11.87 -4.99
N LEU A 57 -4.69 -10.69 -5.48
CA LEU A 57 -5.48 -9.88 -6.41
C LEU A 57 -5.82 -10.65 -7.69
N SER A 58 -4.87 -11.41 -8.24
CA SER A 58 -5.12 -12.25 -9.41
C SER A 58 -6.21 -13.30 -9.16
N LEU A 59 -6.25 -13.89 -7.96
CA LEU A 59 -7.31 -14.83 -7.57
C LEU A 59 -8.67 -14.13 -7.42
N ASP A 60 -8.67 -12.94 -6.83
CA ASP A 60 -9.89 -12.14 -6.63
C ASP A 60 -10.49 -11.71 -7.97
N VAL A 61 -9.67 -11.22 -8.91
CA VAL A 61 -10.12 -10.88 -10.27
C VAL A 61 -10.73 -12.09 -10.98
N LYS A 62 -10.09 -13.27 -10.90
CA LYS A 62 -10.62 -14.50 -11.51
C LYS A 62 -12.00 -14.88 -10.95
N ARG A 63 -12.19 -14.73 -9.64
CA ARG A 63 -13.45 -15.04 -8.92
C ARG A 63 -14.51 -13.94 -9.01
N SER A 64 -14.16 -12.74 -9.48
CA SER A 64 -15.06 -11.59 -9.57
C SER A 64 -16.22 -11.82 -10.53
N ALA A 65 -17.27 -11.01 -10.38
CA ALA A 65 -18.43 -10.97 -11.29
C ALA A 65 -18.19 -10.08 -12.52
N LEU A 66 -16.96 -9.62 -12.73
CA LEU A 66 -16.60 -8.75 -13.85
C LEU A 66 -16.80 -9.43 -15.20
N HIS A 67 -17.06 -8.61 -16.22
CA HIS A 67 -17.02 -9.07 -17.60
C HIS A 67 -15.61 -9.56 -17.97
N GLU A 68 -15.51 -10.59 -18.82
CA GLU A 68 -14.25 -11.27 -19.12
C GLU A 68 -13.18 -10.31 -19.66
N ALA A 69 -13.56 -9.37 -20.53
CA ALA A 69 -12.63 -8.35 -21.03
C ALA A 69 -12.01 -7.49 -19.90
N MET A 70 -12.79 -7.13 -18.88
CA MET A 70 -12.28 -6.35 -17.74
C MET A 70 -11.37 -7.21 -16.84
N LYS A 71 -11.67 -8.50 -16.70
CA LYS A 71 -10.78 -9.44 -16.00
C LYS A 71 -9.44 -9.53 -16.69
N ILE A 72 -9.43 -9.64 -18.03
CA ILE A 72 -8.20 -9.68 -18.82
C ILE A 72 -7.39 -8.39 -18.59
N ASP A 73 -8.01 -7.21 -18.70
CA ASP A 73 -7.34 -5.93 -18.50
C ASP A 73 -6.69 -5.82 -17.10
N LEU A 74 -7.43 -6.21 -16.05
CA LEU A 74 -6.91 -6.20 -14.67
C LEU A 74 -5.80 -7.24 -14.46
N LEU A 75 -5.95 -8.46 -14.98
CA LEU A 75 -4.91 -9.48 -14.87
C LEU A 75 -3.62 -9.05 -15.58
N GLN A 76 -3.74 -8.44 -16.75
CA GLN A 76 -2.58 -7.88 -17.45
C GLN A 76 -1.90 -6.76 -16.65
N ALA A 77 -2.67 -5.89 -16.00
CA ALA A 77 -2.14 -4.87 -15.10
C ALA A 77 -1.39 -5.47 -13.91
N VAL A 78 -1.95 -6.52 -13.29
CA VAL A 78 -1.30 -7.23 -12.18
C VAL A 78 -0.02 -7.93 -12.64
N ASP A 79 -0.04 -8.56 -13.81
CA ASP A 79 1.15 -9.21 -14.39
C ASP A 79 2.27 -8.20 -14.66
N ARG A 80 1.94 -6.98 -15.10
CA ARG A 80 2.93 -5.89 -15.26
C ARG A 80 3.58 -5.52 -13.93
N VAL A 81 2.79 -5.32 -12.85
CA VAL A 81 3.36 -5.05 -11.52
C VAL A 81 4.22 -6.22 -11.05
N HIS A 82 3.73 -7.45 -11.20
CA HIS A 82 4.46 -8.64 -10.77
C HIS A 82 5.80 -8.79 -11.50
N GLN A 83 5.85 -8.44 -12.79
CA GLN A 83 7.09 -8.41 -13.56
C GLN A 83 8.06 -7.34 -13.05
N LEU A 84 7.60 -6.12 -12.79
CA LEU A 84 8.41 -5.05 -12.20
C LEU A 84 8.98 -5.46 -10.83
N VAL A 85 8.15 -6.03 -9.95
CA VAL A 85 8.58 -6.54 -8.64
C VAL A 85 9.70 -7.59 -8.77
N ARG A 86 9.68 -8.42 -9.83
CA ARG A 86 10.74 -9.40 -10.09
C ARG A 86 12.06 -8.71 -10.45
N GLU A 87 11.99 -7.68 -11.27
CA GLU A 87 13.14 -6.90 -11.77
C GLU A 87 13.82 -6.05 -10.69
N VAL A 88 13.07 -5.53 -9.71
CA VAL A 88 13.67 -4.78 -8.60
C VAL A 88 14.50 -5.71 -7.71
N THR A 89 15.79 -5.42 -7.57
CA THR A 89 16.72 -6.15 -6.70
C THR A 89 17.20 -5.27 -5.55
N GLU A 90 17.86 -5.85 -4.55
CA GLU A 90 18.44 -5.09 -3.44
C GLU A 90 19.50 -4.09 -3.92
N ASP A 91 20.26 -4.47 -4.95
CA ASP A 91 21.32 -3.65 -5.54
C ASP A 91 20.77 -2.53 -6.43
N THR A 92 19.47 -2.53 -6.72
CA THR A 92 18.82 -1.47 -7.50
C THR A 92 18.90 -0.15 -6.72
N PRO A 93 19.53 0.91 -7.27
CA PRO A 93 19.58 2.22 -6.63
C PRO A 93 18.17 2.75 -6.37
N GLY A 94 17.80 2.93 -5.11
CA GLY A 94 16.44 3.35 -4.75
C GLY A 94 15.38 2.25 -4.81
N GLY A 95 15.76 0.97 -4.98
CA GLY A 95 14.84 -0.16 -5.11
C GLY A 95 13.85 -0.32 -3.95
N ARG A 96 14.20 0.17 -2.75
CA ARG A 96 13.23 0.25 -1.64
C ARG A 96 12.08 1.21 -1.93
N ASN A 97 12.37 2.41 -2.45
CA ASN A 97 11.34 3.38 -2.79
C ASN A 97 10.49 2.86 -3.94
N GLU A 98 11.13 2.21 -4.92
CA GLU A 98 10.44 1.54 -6.02
C GLU A 98 9.49 0.45 -5.50
N MET A 99 9.92 -0.37 -4.54
CA MET A 99 9.04 -1.37 -3.93
C MET A 99 7.82 -0.75 -3.23
N VAL A 100 7.99 0.39 -2.57
CA VAL A 100 6.88 1.14 -1.95
C VAL A 100 5.92 1.70 -3.00
N GLU A 101 6.42 2.18 -4.15
CA GLU A 101 5.56 2.62 -5.23
C GLU A 101 4.82 1.44 -5.90
N LEU A 102 5.48 0.29 -6.07
CA LEU A 102 4.85 -0.93 -6.57
C LEU A 102 3.76 -1.43 -5.62
N GLU A 103 3.99 -1.37 -4.31
CA GLU A 103 2.99 -1.70 -3.29
C GLU A 103 1.73 -0.82 -3.45
N LYS A 104 1.90 0.50 -3.56
CA LYS A 104 0.77 1.42 -3.82
C LYS A 104 0.05 1.14 -5.12
N GLN A 105 0.77 0.78 -6.18
CA GLN A 105 0.16 0.39 -7.44
C GLN A 105 -0.73 -0.85 -7.27
N VAL A 106 -0.27 -1.86 -6.52
CA VAL A 106 -1.11 -3.02 -6.20
C VAL A 106 -2.34 -2.60 -5.40
N GLU A 107 -2.20 -1.73 -4.39
CA GLU A 107 -3.35 -1.22 -3.62
C GLU A 107 -4.37 -0.50 -4.51
N HIS A 108 -3.93 0.33 -5.45
CA HIS A 108 -4.81 0.99 -6.41
C HIS A 108 -5.54 -0.01 -7.33
N LEU A 109 -4.85 -1.06 -7.79
CA LEU A 109 -5.47 -2.12 -8.60
C LEU A 109 -6.45 -2.97 -7.78
N GLN A 110 -6.18 -3.21 -6.49
CA GLN A 110 -7.12 -3.88 -5.59
C GLN A 110 -8.41 -3.06 -5.42
N LEU A 111 -8.28 -1.73 -5.25
CA LEU A 111 -9.45 -0.85 -5.20
C LEU A 111 -10.21 -0.84 -6.52
N ALA A 112 -9.52 -0.89 -7.66
CA ALA A 112 -10.13 -0.99 -8.97
C ALA A 112 -10.92 -2.27 -9.17
N GLU A 113 -10.37 -3.43 -8.80
CA GLU A 113 -11.12 -4.70 -8.80
C GLU A 113 -12.35 -4.58 -7.91
N LYS A 114 -12.17 -4.15 -6.65
CA LYS A 114 -13.25 -4.11 -5.65
C LYS A 114 -14.45 -3.30 -6.13
N TRP A 115 -14.20 -2.06 -6.58
CA TRP A 115 -15.28 -1.16 -6.99
C TRP A 115 -15.86 -1.53 -8.35
N SER A 116 -15.05 -2.03 -9.28
CA SER A 116 -15.58 -2.53 -10.56
C SER A 116 -16.44 -3.77 -10.36
N ASN A 117 -16.08 -4.67 -9.44
CA ASN A 117 -16.84 -5.86 -9.11
C ASN A 117 -18.15 -5.49 -8.37
N ALA A 118 -18.11 -4.50 -7.48
CA ALA A 118 -19.31 -3.92 -6.87
C ALA A 118 -20.24 -3.29 -7.93
N ALA A 119 -19.67 -2.56 -8.89
CA ALA A 119 -20.41 -2.00 -10.02
C ALA A 119 -21.10 -3.07 -10.87
N ALA A 120 -20.40 -4.16 -11.21
CA ALA A 120 -21.00 -5.28 -11.92
C ALA A 120 -22.19 -5.89 -11.15
N ARG A 121 -22.06 -6.06 -9.84
CA ARG A 121 -23.13 -6.61 -8.98
C ARG A 121 -24.32 -5.66 -8.87
N VAL A 122 -24.12 -4.35 -8.74
CA VAL A 122 -25.25 -3.40 -8.68
C VAL A 122 -25.96 -3.29 -10.03
N LEU A 123 -25.22 -3.33 -11.15
CA LEU A 123 -25.81 -3.35 -12.48
C LEU A 123 -26.65 -4.60 -12.75
N ASP A 124 -26.23 -5.75 -12.23
CA ASP A 124 -27.00 -7.00 -12.27
C ASP A 124 -28.29 -6.87 -11.45
N ARG A 125 -28.20 -6.37 -10.21
CA ARG A 125 -29.39 -6.14 -9.34
C ARG A 125 -30.37 -5.12 -9.92
N LEU A 126 -29.89 -4.02 -10.49
CA LEU A 126 -30.73 -3.03 -11.15
C LEU A 126 -31.47 -3.64 -12.35
N GLY A 127 -30.86 -4.62 -13.02
CA GLY A 127 -31.42 -5.28 -14.19
C GLY A 127 -31.63 -4.32 -15.37
N PRO A 128 -32.10 -4.84 -16.52
CA PRO A 128 -32.27 -4.04 -17.75
C PRO A 128 -33.36 -2.96 -17.62
N ASN A 129 -34.28 -3.10 -16.66
CA ASN A 129 -35.38 -2.17 -16.42
C ASN A 129 -35.10 -1.18 -15.27
N GLY A 130 -33.91 -1.24 -14.67
CA GLY A 130 -33.50 -0.30 -13.62
C GLY A 130 -33.40 1.14 -14.13
N ALA A 131 -33.34 2.11 -13.21
CA ALA A 131 -33.24 3.52 -13.55
C ALA A 131 -32.08 3.77 -14.52
N LYS A 132 -32.41 4.21 -15.75
CA LYS A 132 -31.44 4.35 -16.84
C LYS A 132 -30.28 5.26 -16.44
N GLU A 133 -30.58 6.40 -15.82
CA GLU A 133 -29.56 7.36 -15.37
C GLU A 133 -28.58 6.74 -14.38
N SER A 134 -29.06 5.94 -13.41
CA SER A 134 -28.19 5.24 -12.46
C SER A 134 -27.33 4.18 -13.14
N ARG A 135 -27.87 3.45 -14.12
CA ARG A 135 -27.12 2.46 -14.89
C ARG A 135 -26.04 3.13 -15.73
N ASP A 136 -26.40 4.17 -16.48
CA ASP A 136 -25.50 4.89 -17.37
C ASP A 136 -24.34 5.53 -16.57
N SER A 137 -24.64 6.13 -15.41
CA SER A 137 -23.63 6.70 -14.50
C SER A 137 -22.63 5.66 -14.00
N VAL A 138 -23.10 4.48 -13.57
CA VAL A 138 -22.20 3.40 -13.11
C VAL A 138 -21.36 2.86 -14.26
N LEU A 139 -21.95 2.66 -15.44
CA LEU A 139 -21.22 2.17 -16.62
C LEU A 139 -20.13 3.15 -17.07
N GLU A 140 -20.46 4.44 -17.17
CA GLU A 140 -19.49 5.48 -17.57
C GLU A 140 -18.32 5.57 -16.57
N ALA A 141 -18.64 5.56 -15.26
CA ALA A 141 -17.61 5.59 -14.23
C ALA A 141 -16.74 4.33 -14.22
N GLN A 142 -17.33 3.15 -14.46
CA GLN A 142 -16.61 1.88 -14.55
C GLN A 142 -15.69 1.86 -15.77
N ASP A 143 -16.18 2.31 -16.93
CA ASP A 143 -15.38 2.42 -18.16
C ASP A 143 -14.19 3.35 -17.98
N LYS A 144 -14.37 4.46 -17.25
CA LYS A 144 -13.27 5.38 -16.92
C LYS A 144 -12.21 4.73 -16.03
N VAL A 145 -12.61 3.97 -15.01
CA VAL A 145 -11.66 3.20 -14.18
C VAL A 145 -10.89 2.21 -15.03
N MET A 146 -11.59 1.45 -15.88
CA MET A 146 -10.96 0.45 -16.75
C MET A 146 -10.06 1.10 -17.81
N TRP A 147 -10.37 2.30 -18.27
CA TRP A 147 -9.48 3.07 -19.14
C TRP A 147 -8.17 3.43 -18.42
N CYS A 148 -8.23 3.91 -17.17
CA CYS A 148 -7.01 4.19 -16.38
C CYS A 148 -6.17 2.92 -16.15
N VAL A 149 -6.81 1.77 -15.90
CA VAL A 149 -6.14 0.47 -15.75
C VAL A 149 -5.37 0.10 -17.02
N ARG A 150 -6.01 0.22 -18.19
CA ARG A 150 -5.38 -0.08 -19.49
C ARG A 150 -4.27 0.90 -19.87
N ALA A 151 -4.39 2.16 -19.47
CA ALA A 151 -3.43 3.21 -19.77
C ALA A 151 -2.22 3.25 -18.82
N ASP A 152 -2.12 2.31 -17.86
CA ASP A 152 -1.10 2.30 -16.80
C ASP A 152 -1.06 3.59 -15.95
N GLN A 153 -2.20 4.28 -15.86
CA GLN A 153 -2.35 5.49 -15.07
C GLN A 153 -2.88 5.17 -13.68
N TRP A 154 -2.13 4.37 -12.93
CA TRP A 154 -2.50 3.88 -11.58
C TRP A 154 -2.11 4.87 -10.48
N ASP A 155 -2.25 6.15 -10.76
CA ASP A 155 -1.86 7.26 -9.90
C ASP A 155 -3.09 8.04 -9.42
N GLY A 156 -2.93 9.36 -9.27
CA GLY A 156 -4.03 10.26 -8.95
C GLY A 156 -5.20 10.17 -9.94
N GLN A 157 -4.97 9.79 -11.20
CA GLN A 157 -6.05 9.64 -12.18
C GLN A 157 -6.96 8.45 -11.86
N LEU A 158 -6.39 7.27 -11.60
CA LEU A 158 -7.17 6.11 -11.17
C LEU A 158 -7.89 6.40 -9.84
N THR A 159 -7.23 7.08 -8.90
CA THR A 159 -7.85 7.48 -7.63
C THR A 159 -9.08 8.39 -7.83
N ALA A 160 -8.98 9.36 -8.73
CA ALA A 160 -10.11 10.23 -9.07
C ALA A 160 -11.25 9.46 -9.75
N ALA A 161 -10.93 8.57 -10.70
CA ALA A 161 -11.92 7.72 -11.37
C ALA A 161 -12.63 6.79 -10.37
N LEU A 162 -11.90 6.17 -9.45
CA LEU A 162 -12.44 5.32 -8.39
C LEU A 162 -13.38 6.08 -7.44
N SER A 163 -13.06 7.34 -7.14
CA SER A 163 -13.92 8.16 -6.29
C SER A 163 -15.29 8.40 -6.95
N VAL A 164 -15.29 8.67 -8.26
CA VAL A 164 -16.54 8.83 -9.03
C VAL A 164 -17.31 7.51 -9.09
N LEU A 165 -16.64 6.39 -9.39
CA LEU A 165 -17.28 5.07 -9.42
C LEU A 165 -17.89 4.70 -8.07
N THR A 166 -17.18 4.98 -6.97
CA THR A 166 -17.66 4.71 -5.62
C THR A 166 -18.98 5.42 -5.35
N ILE A 167 -19.07 6.71 -5.69
CA ILE A 167 -20.29 7.50 -5.52
C ILE A 167 -21.42 6.93 -6.40
N ALA A 168 -21.15 6.69 -7.68
CA ALA A 168 -22.14 6.14 -8.60
C ALA A 168 -22.69 4.79 -8.14
N VAL A 169 -21.82 3.89 -7.64
CA VAL A 169 -22.23 2.59 -7.10
C VAL A 169 -23.10 2.78 -5.86
N GLN A 170 -22.71 3.63 -4.91
CA GLN A 170 -23.49 3.88 -3.69
C GLN A 170 -24.88 4.45 -4.00
N GLU A 171 -24.96 5.40 -4.93
CA GLU A 171 -26.22 5.95 -5.40
C GLU A 171 -27.07 4.87 -6.09
N ALA A 172 -26.48 4.07 -6.98
CA ALA A 172 -27.16 2.97 -7.65
C ALA A 172 -27.67 1.91 -6.66
N GLU A 173 -26.92 1.61 -5.59
CA GLU A 173 -27.33 0.69 -4.53
C GLU A 173 -28.53 1.24 -3.74
N ALA A 174 -28.53 2.54 -3.45
CA ALA A 174 -29.66 3.21 -2.82
C ALA A 174 -30.92 3.18 -3.70
N HIS A 175 -30.79 3.23 -5.03
CA HIS A 175 -31.91 3.07 -5.95
C HIS A 175 -32.38 1.62 -6.05
N ALA A 176 -31.45 0.67 -6.21
CA ALA A 176 -31.77 -0.75 -6.31
C ALA A 176 -32.56 -1.26 -5.09
N SER A 177 -32.16 -0.85 -3.89
CA SER A 177 -32.84 -1.25 -2.64
C SER A 177 -34.28 -0.75 -2.54
N ARG A 178 -34.61 0.39 -3.16
CA ARG A 178 -35.98 0.96 -3.20
C ARG A 178 -36.90 0.29 -4.22
N VAL A 179 -36.33 -0.33 -5.25
CA VAL A 179 -37.10 -0.98 -6.33
C VAL A 179 -37.48 -2.42 -5.96
N THR A 180 -36.72 -3.05 -5.06
CA THR A 180 -36.98 -4.42 -4.56
C THR A 180 -38.01 -4.50 -3.42
N THR A 181 -38.64 -3.38 -3.03
CA THR A 181 -39.76 -3.32 -2.07
C THR A 181 -41.07 -3.07 -2.79
#